data_AF-A0A956PW01-F1
#
_entry.id   AF-A0A956PW01-F1
#
_cell.length_a   1.000
_cell.length_b   1.000
_cell.length_c   1.000
_cell.angle_alpha   90.00
_cell.angle_beta   90.00
_cell.angle_gamma   90.00
#
_symmetry.space_group_name_H-M   'P 1'
#
loop_
_entity.id
_entity.type
_entity.pdbx_description
1 polymer ?
#
loop_
_entity_poly.entity_id
_entity_poly.type
_entity_poly.pdbx_seq_one_letter_code
_entity_poly.pdbx_strand_id
1 'polypeptide(L)'
;MRSCAPLLLLGIAAVLPARERLLNDPVFLNDLHGQRWEFIAQSSQFALSETHTRMEGAAGLTYGLSDHLHFGFGFPFISETIGSQAKAGQGDLEASLCWKSAVPGKSNMSWGARQTLLFPTGFREDLEGFSAFSNQSTRSETLLLLELDQTRFTMDGHVGFSTDDRRTNTYSVWGVGVRGRLWKEWVMLEMELGQELDLGDKLYDYQFYGGLRSNLPFGLTFKAGAEQRLVDNLDHFGVYAGLTWHLQHRDPVTIRSRNLRESIRHTLELRNQNPGYSVEPGNELAPTPQASSWDFEPVRLVILPFADPAGMPVSDVLWDTCLNRFDTDSSLAVIPRLLVDQTRERLGLPLNLQLNAEQQRQLGASLGADFVVSGRILSSEPARRTGLDLAPLLSRTRLSSSLEAQILMLEVGSGALHYKGVISAEARTEPSLRLFNVKQAHRDALLLAPARSRLLTSTLEQWTQQALDELFYEYSVQMVVR
;
A
#
# COMPACT_ATOMS: atom_id res chain seq x y z
N MET A 1 -37.93 9.62 -7.57
CA MET A 1 -36.61 9.00 -7.26
C MET A 1 -36.72 8.29 -5.92
N ARG A 2 -37.01 6.97 -5.92
CA ARG A 2 -36.89 6.15 -4.70
C ARG A 2 -35.49 5.57 -4.72
N SER A 3 -34.72 5.83 -3.67
CA SER A 3 -33.27 5.64 -3.61
C SER A 3 -32.87 4.17 -3.71
N CYS A 4 -31.72 3.89 -4.33
CA CYS A 4 -31.00 2.61 -4.24
C CYS A 4 -30.42 2.33 -2.83
N ALA A 5 -30.74 3.18 -1.85
CA ALA A 5 -30.32 3.04 -0.46
C ALA A 5 -30.69 1.69 0.19
N PRO A 6 -31.84 1.05 -0.09
CA PRO A 6 -32.19 -0.24 0.54
C PRO A 6 -31.31 -1.42 0.08
N LEU A 7 -30.84 -1.42 -1.17
CA LEU A 7 -29.97 -2.47 -1.72
C LEU A 7 -28.51 -2.25 -1.31
N LEU A 8 -28.07 -1.00 -1.26
CA LEU A 8 -26.78 -0.60 -0.71
C LEU A 8 -26.73 -0.87 0.81
N LEU A 9 -27.86 -0.71 1.51
CA LEU A 9 -28.04 -1.10 2.92
C LEU A 9 -28.09 -2.63 3.11
N LEU A 10 -28.58 -3.42 2.15
CA LEU A 10 -28.52 -4.89 2.21
C LEU A 10 -27.09 -5.41 1.98
N GLY A 11 -26.33 -4.81 1.06
CA GLY A 11 -24.90 -5.09 0.89
C GLY A 11 -24.09 -4.69 2.13
N ILE A 12 -24.35 -3.50 2.69
CA ILE A 12 -23.74 -3.04 3.94
C ILE A 12 -24.19 -3.89 5.15
N ALA A 13 -25.45 -4.34 5.21
CA ALA A 13 -25.99 -5.17 6.28
C ALA A 13 -25.55 -6.64 6.19
N ALA A 14 -25.15 -7.13 5.02
CA ALA A 14 -24.46 -8.42 4.89
C ALA A 14 -22.97 -8.31 5.32
N VAL A 15 -22.36 -7.13 5.13
CA VAL A 15 -20.96 -6.84 5.49
C VAL A 15 -20.80 -6.46 6.98
N LEU A 16 -21.81 -5.87 7.62
CA LEU A 16 -21.75 -5.39 9.02
C LEU A 16 -21.58 -6.51 10.08
N PRO A 17 -22.31 -7.65 10.03
CA PRO A 17 -22.09 -8.77 10.93
C PRO A 17 -20.73 -9.44 10.69
N ALA A 18 -20.24 -9.40 9.44
CA ALA A 18 -18.88 -9.82 9.11
C ALA A 18 -17.85 -8.83 9.67
N ARG A 19 -18.09 -7.52 9.64
CA ARG A 19 -17.19 -6.48 10.19
C ARG A 19 -16.94 -6.63 11.69
N GLU A 20 -17.98 -6.87 12.51
CA GLU A 20 -17.80 -7.07 13.95
C GLU A 20 -17.10 -8.39 14.30
N ARG A 21 -17.24 -9.43 13.47
CA ARG A 21 -16.44 -10.66 13.60
C ARG A 21 -15.01 -10.49 13.09
N LEU A 22 -14.82 -9.85 11.93
CA LEU A 22 -13.53 -9.64 11.28
C LEU A 22 -12.63 -8.67 12.05
N LEU A 23 -13.19 -7.62 12.67
CA LEU A 23 -12.42 -6.71 13.54
C LEU A 23 -12.00 -7.34 14.87
N ASN A 24 -12.64 -8.45 15.27
CA ASN A 24 -12.33 -9.18 16.49
C ASN A 24 -11.60 -10.52 16.21
N ASP A 25 -11.35 -10.85 14.95
CA ASP A 25 -10.61 -12.05 14.56
C ASP A 25 -9.11 -11.72 14.47
N PRO A 26 -8.27 -12.25 15.37
CA PRO A 26 -6.83 -11.99 15.37
C PRO A 26 -6.13 -12.52 14.11
N VAL A 27 -6.77 -13.39 13.32
CA VAL A 27 -6.26 -13.81 12.01
C VAL A 27 -6.44 -12.69 10.97
N PHE A 28 -7.60 -12.03 10.94
CA PHE A 28 -7.90 -10.97 9.98
C PHE A 28 -7.05 -9.70 10.22
N LEU A 29 -6.78 -9.37 11.48
CA LEU A 29 -5.91 -8.23 11.83
C LEU A 29 -4.44 -8.48 11.50
N ASN A 30 -3.99 -9.74 11.48
CA ASN A 30 -2.65 -10.12 11.05
C ASN A 30 -2.50 -10.22 9.50
N ASP A 31 -3.61 -10.25 8.74
CA ASP A 31 -3.60 -10.35 7.27
C ASP A 31 -3.75 -9.00 6.54
N LEU A 32 -3.81 -7.88 7.27
CA LEU A 32 -3.77 -6.52 6.69
C LEU A 32 -2.43 -6.18 6.00
N HIS A 33 -1.47 -7.10 6.02
CA HIS A 33 -0.14 -6.97 5.41
C HIS A 33 -0.11 -7.31 3.90
N GLY A 34 -1.26 -7.64 3.29
CA GLY A 34 -1.38 -8.11 1.91
C GLY A 34 -1.80 -7.07 0.87
N GLN A 35 -1.53 -5.76 1.06
CA GLN A 35 -1.99 -4.74 0.11
C GLN A 35 -1.40 -4.99 -1.29
N ARG A 36 -2.29 -5.19 -2.26
CA ARG A 36 -1.92 -5.48 -3.66
C ARG A 36 -2.65 -4.54 -4.60
N TRP A 37 -1.90 -3.95 -5.53
CA TRP A 37 -2.47 -3.28 -6.68
C TRP A 37 -2.37 -4.20 -7.89
N GLU A 38 -3.46 -4.31 -8.62
CA GLU A 38 -3.51 -5.03 -9.89
C GLU A 38 -3.96 -4.09 -10.99
N PHE A 39 -3.10 -3.91 -11.99
CA PHE A 39 -3.44 -3.20 -13.21
C PHE A 39 -3.80 -4.24 -14.25
N ILE A 40 -5.00 -4.15 -14.81
CA ILE A 40 -5.50 -5.08 -15.81
C ILE A 40 -5.65 -4.31 -17.11
N ALA A 41 -5.14 -4.85 -18.21
CA ALA A 41 -5.42 -4.35 -19.54
C ALA A 41 -5.75 -5.56 -20.41
N GLN A 42 -6.98 -5.65 -20.91
CA GLN A 42 -7.42 -6.72 -21.78
C GLN A 42 -8.07 -6.12 -23.01
N SER A 43 -7.94 -6.81 -24.13
CA SER A 43 -8.64 -6.50 -25.37
C SER A 43 -9.17 -7.78 -25.98
N SER A 44 -10.43 -7.76 -26.39
CA SER A 44 -11.10 -8.77 -27.19
C SER A 44 -11.46 -8.16 -28.55
N GLN A 45 -11.31 -8.92 -29.62
CA GLN A 45 -11.74 -8.57 -30.96
C GLN A 45 -12.73 -9.61 -31.45
N PHE A 46 -13.93 -9.17 -31.82
CA PHE A 46 -15.03 -9.97 -32.31
C PHE A 46 -15.29 -9.68 -33.79
N ALA A 47 -15.36 -10.73 -34.60
CA ALA A 47 -15.86 -10.64 -35.97
C ALA A 47 -17.38 -10.90 -35.93
N LEU A 48 -18.18 -9.84 -36.12
CA LEU A 48 -19.64 -9.92 -36.08
C LEU A 48 -20.23 -10.24 -37.46
N SER A 49 -19.55 -9.84 -38.53
CA SER A 49 -19.80 -10.22 -39.92
C SER A 49 -18.55 -9.99 -40.78
N GLU A 50 -18.60 -10.27 -42.09
CA GLU A 50 -17.48 -10.00 -43.02
C GLU A 50 -17.06 -8.52 -43.05
N THR A 51 -17.98 -7.61 -42.76
CA THR A 51 -17.76 -6.15 -42.83
C THR A 51 -17.89 -5.45 -41.49
N HIS A 52 -18.23 -6.18 -40.43
CA HIS A 52 -18.44 -5.64 -39.08
C HIS A 52 -17.48 -6.30 -38.09
N THR A 53 -16.54 -5.49 -37.57
CA THR A 53 -15.62 -5.88 -36.51
C THR A 53 -15.85 -5.01 -35.30
N ARG A 54 -15.87 -5.63 -34.11
CA ARG A 54 -15.96 -4.94 -32.83
C ARG A 54 -14.77 -5.32 -31.96
N MET A 55 -14.05 -4.33 -31.46
CA MET A 55 -12.96 -4.48 -30.52
C MET A 55 -13.40 -3.89 -29.18
N GLU A 56 -13.31 -4.69 -28.12
CA GLU A 56 -13.62 -4.30 -26.76
C GLU A 56 -12.35 -4.41 -25.92
N GLY A 57 -11.85 -3.28 -25.46
CA GLY A 57 -10.78 -3.18 -24.49
C GLY A 57 -11.32 -2.87 -23.11
N ALA A 58 -10.63 -3.32 -22.07
CA ALA A 58 -10.86 -2.89 -20.70
C ALA A 58 -9.50 -2.63 -20.04
N ALA A 59 -9.34 -1.43 -19.50
CA ALA A 59 -8.29 -1.15 -18.52
C ALA A 59 -8.93 -1.15 -17.13
N GLY A 60 -8.25 -1.69 -16.12
CA GLY A 60 -8.80 -1.79 -14.78
C GLY A 60 -7.74 -1.62 -13.71
N LEU A 61 -8.19 -1.15 -12.56
CA LEU A 61 -7.39 -1.03 -11.35
C LEU A 61 -8.10 -1.77 -10.21
N THR A 62 -7.45 -2.78 -9.66
CA THR A 62 -7.95 -3.49 -8.47
C THR A 62 -7.02 -3.25 -7.30
N TYR A 63 -7.62 -2.97 -6.15
CA TYR A 63 -6.95 -2.83 -4.86
C TYR A 63 -7.43 -3.93 -3.91
N GLY A 64 -6.52 -4.81 -3.52
CA GLY A 64 -6.73 -5.79 -2.48
C GLY A 64 -6.45 -5.17 -1.11
N LEU A 65 -7.48 -5.10 -0.25
CA LEU A 65 -7.35 -4.74 1.16
C LEU A 65 -6.78 -5.91 1.98
N SER A 66 -7.11 -7.13 1.56
CA SER A 66 -6.60 -8.39 2.09
C SER A 66 -6.72 -9.45 0.98
N ASP A 67 -6.26 -10.67 1.23
CA ASP A 67 -6.51 -11.81 0.32
C ASP A 67 -8.02 -12.09 0.16
N HIS A 68 -8.83 -11.61 1.11
CA HIS A 68 -10.27 -11.84 1.18
C HIS A 68 -11.13 -10.72 0.63
N LEU A 69 -10.61 -9.50 0.44
CA LEU A 69 -11.42 -8.34 0.07
C LEU A 69 -10.72 -7.47 -0.96
N HIS A 70 -11.38 -7.32 -2.11
CA HIS A 70 -10.86 -6.63 -3.29
C HIS A 70 -11.86 -5.58 -3.76
N PHE A 71 -11.34 -4.45 -4.19
CA PHE A 71 -12.11 -3.37 -4.78
C PHE A 71 -11.54 -3.01 -6.14
N GLY A 72 -12.37 -3.02 -7.18
CA GLY A 72 -11.97 -2.84 -8.57
C GLY A 72 -12.67 -1.67 -9.24
N PHE A 73 -11.97 -1.05 -10.19
CA PHE A 73 -12.56 -0.15 -11.19
C PHE A 73 -12.18 -0.60 -12.59
N GLY A 74 -13.15 -0.57 -13.50
CA GLY A 74 -12.97 -0.89 -14.91
C GLY A 74 -13.30 0.31 -15.79
N PHE A 75 -12.48 0.50 -16.81
CA PHE A 75 -12.54 1.54 -17.82
C PHE A 75 -12.58 0.85 -19.20
N PRO A 76 -13.77 0.43 -19.66
CA PRO A 76 -13.90 -0.17 -20.98
C PRO A 76 -13.73 0.88 -22.07
N PHE A 77 -13.13 0.46 -23.16
CA PHE A 77 -12.96 1.18 -24.41
C PHE A 77 -13.47 0.29 -25.53
N ILE A 78 -14.37 0.81 -26.37
CA ILE A 78 -14.97 0.05 -27.45
C ILE A 78 -14.63 0.75 -28.76
N SER A 79 -14.27 -0.05 -29.75
CA SER A 79 -14.09 0.39 -31.13
C SER A 79 -14.87 -0.52 -32.07
N GLU A 80 -15.71 0.05 -32.90
CA GLU A 80 -16.46 -0.65 -33.94
C GLU A 80 -16.01 -0.17 -35.31
N THR A 81 -15.98 -1.08 -36.26
CA THR A 81 -15.67 -0.80 -37.67
C THR A 81 -16.69 -1.50 -38.54
N ILE A 82 -17.37 -0.72 -39.39
CA ILE A 82 -18.41 -1.19 -40.32
C ILE A 82 -18.05 -0.68 -41.72
N GLY A 83 -17.66 -1.60 -42.60
CA GLY A 83 -17.15 -1.24 -43.92
C GLY A 83 -15.92 -0.34 -43.82
N SER A 84 -16.04 0.92 -44.25
CA SER A 84 -14.97 1.94 -44.19
C SER A 84 -15.09 2.92 -43.02
N GLN A 85 -16.16 2.83 -42.23
CA GLN A 85 -16.42 3.72 -41.12
C GLN A 85 -15.94 3.10 -39.80
N ALA A 86 -15.40 3.92 -38.90
CA ALA A 86 -14.96 3.49 -37.57
C ALA A 86 -15.45 4.44 -36.48
N LYS A 87 -15.86 3.88 -35.34
CA LYS A 87 -16.30 4.58 -34.15
C LYS A 87 -15.52 4.03 -32.96
N ALA A 88 -14.91 4.90 -32.18
CA ALA A 88 -14.16 4.52 -30.99
C ALA A 88 -14.52 5.41 -29.81
N GLY A 89 -14.63 4.84 -28.63
CA GLY A 89 -15.11 5.59 -27.47
C GLY A 89 -15.04 4.80 -26.18
N GLN A 90 -15.41 5.48 -25.10
CA GLN A 90 -15.50 4.87 -23.78
C GLN A 90 -16.79 4.07 -23.66
N GLY A 91 -16.72 2.92 -22.99
CA GLY A 91 -17.89 2.18 -22.52
C GLY A 91 -18.36 2.63 -21.14
N ASP A 92 -19.26 1.86 -20.54
CA ASP A 92 -19.77 2.11 -19.19
C ASP A 92 -18.73 1.78 -18.11
N LEU A 93 -18.46 2.72 -17.20
CA LEU A 93 -17.51 2.51 -16.11
C LEU A 93 -17.98 1.40 -15.17
N GLU A 94 -17.04 0.59 -14.69
CA GLU A 94 -17.33 -0.47 -13.74
C GLU A 94 -16.71 -0.14 -12.37
N ALA A 95 -17.44 -0.39 -11.29
CA ALA A 95 -16.89 -0.50 -9.95
C ALA A 95 -17.32 -1.83 -9.32
N SER A 96 -16.38 -2.57 -8.74
CA SER A 96 -16.65 -3.88 -8.17
C SER A 96 -16.09 -4.01 -6.75
N LEU A 97 -16.81 -4.75 -5.91
CA LEU A 97 -16.38 -5.17 -4.58
C LEU A 97 -16.49 -6.68 -4.53
N CYS A 98 -15.37 -7.36 -4.30
CA CYS A 98 -15.32 -8.82 -4.20
C CYS A 98 -14.83 -9.23 -2.82
N TRP A 99 -15.59 -10.08 -2.16
CA TRP A 99 -15.20 -10.74 -0.93
C TRP A 99 -15.11 -12.26 -1.17
N LYS A 100 -14.04 -12.90 -0.70
CA LYS A 100 -13.84 -14.36 -0.75
C LYS A 100 -13.22 -14.84 0.55
N SER A 101 -13.63 -15.99 1.06
CA SER A 101 -13.07 -16.61 2.27
C SER A 101 -12.98 -18.13 2.12
N ALA A 102 -12.01 -18.74 2.80
CA ALA A 102 -11.89 -20.19 2.87
C ALA A 102 -13.10 -20.80 3.59
N VAL A 103 -13.54 -21.98 3.15
CA VAL A 103 -14.59 -22.73 3.83
C VAL A 103 -13.99 -23.34 5.11
N PRO A 104 -14.59 -23.13 6.30
CA PRO A 104 -14.08 -23.69 7.55
C PRO A 104 -13.87 -25.21 7.45
N GLY A 105 -12.67 -25.67 7.81
CA GLY A 105 -12.28 -27.08 7.73
C GLY A 105 -11.94 -27.60 6.33
N LYS A 106 -11.98 -26.75 5.29
CA LYS A 106 -11.59 -27.09 3.92
C LYS A 106 -10.66 -26.03 3.34
N SER A 107 -9.35 -26.21 3.51
CA SER A 107 -8.33 -25.26 3.04
C SER A 107 -8.28 -25.11 1.52
N ASN A 108 -8.84 -26.06 0.78
CA ASN A 108 -8.81 -26.11 -0.67
C ASN A 108 -10.13 -25.61 -1.30
N MET A 109 -11.04 -25.05 -0.50
CA MET A 109 -12.33 -24.57 -0.97
C MET A 109 -12.53 -23.15 -0.45
N SER A 110 -12.97 -22.25 -1.32
CA SER A 110 -13.37 -20.90 -0.94
C SER A 110 -14.75 -20.57 -1.49
N TRP A 111 -15.42 -19.64 -0.80
CA TRP A 111 -16.69 -19.09 -1.20
C TRP A 111 -16.66 -17.58 -1.06
N GLY A 112 -17.51 -16.88 -1.78
CA GLY A 112 -17.49 -15.43 -1.78
C GLY A 112 -18.70 -14.80 -2.40
N ALA A 113 -18.66 -13.48 -2.45
CA ALA A 113 -19.63 -12.68 -3.15
C ALA A 113 -18.92 -11.55 -3.91
N ARG A 114 -19.48 -11.18 -5.07
CA ARG A 114 -19.05 -10.01 -5.83
C ARG A 114 -20.25 -9.14 -6.10
N GLN A 115 -20.10 -7.85 -5.81
CA GLN A 115 -21.04 -6.81 -6.22
C GLN A 115 -20.35 -5.95 -7.27
N THR A 116 -20.96 -5.81 -8.43
CA THR A 116 -20.50 -4.93 -9.50
C THR A 116 -21.56 -3.88 -9.80
N LEU A 117 -21.13 -2.64 -10.04
CA LEU A 117 -21.94 -1.51 -10.48
C LEU A 117 -21.38 -1.00 -11.80
N LEU A 118 -22.23 -0.92 -12.81
CA LEU A 118 -21.92 -0.38 -14.13
C LEU A 118 -22.60 0.98 -14.27
N PHE A 119 -21.83 2.02 -14.50
CA PHE A 119 -22.30 3.41 -14.62
C PHE A 119 -22.46 3.80 -16.09
N PRO A 120 -23.58 4.43 -16.48
CA PRO A 120 -23.91 4.72 -17.88
C PRO A 120 -23.14 5.94 -18.43
N THR A 121 -21.82 5.81 -18.51
CA THR A 121 -20.86 6.83 -18.94
C THR A 121 -20.42 6.68 -20.39
N GLY A 122 -20.73 5.56 -21.03
CA GLY A 122 -20.30 5.29 -22.39
C GLY A 122 -20.94 6.23 -23.42
N PHE A 123 -20.42 6.18 -24.64
CA PHE A 123 -20.92 6.99 -25.75
C PHE A 123 -22.38 6.61 -26.09
N ARG A 124 -23.29 7.59 -26.05
CA ARG A 124 -24.75 7.37 -26.09
C ARG A 124 -25.39 7.48 -27.47
N GLU A 125 -24.73 8.12 -28.43
CA GLU A 125 -25.33 8.35 -29.75
C GLU A 125 -25.20 7.09 -30.61
N ASP A 126 -26.35 6.60 -31.08
CA ASP A 126 -26.43 5.69 -32.20
C ASP A 126 -26.11 6.52 -33.46
N LEU A 127 -25.00 6.19 -34.11
CA LEU A 127 -24.72 6.65 -35.47
C LEU A 127 -25.28 5.58 -36.40
N GLU A 128 -25.74 5.93 -37.61
CA GLU A 128 -26.28 4.94 -38.55
C GLU A 128 -25.34 3.74 -38.70
N GLY A 129 -25.81 2.56 -38.26
CA GLY A 129 -25.07 1.30 -38.28
C GLY A 129 -24.24 0.99 -37.03
N PHE A 130 -23.84 1.96 -36.21
CA PHE A 130 -23.00 1.74 -35.02
C PHE A 130 -23.82 1.59 -33.74
N SER A 131 -23.42 0.68 -32.85
CA SER A 131 -24.10 0.50 -31.57
C SER A 131 -23.73 1.60 -30.56
N ALA A 132 -24.63 1.87 -29.61
CA ALA A 132 -24.30 2.62 -28.41
C ALA A 132 -23.26 1.86 -27.57
N PHE A 133 -22.33 2.60 -26.97
CA PHE A 133 -21.34 2.05 -26.03
C PHE A 133 -21.81 2.15 -24.57
N SER A 134 -23.05 2.61 -24.36
CA SER A 134 -23.68 2.74 -23.05
C SER A 134 -25.05 2.09 -23.01
N ASN A 135 -25.33 1.40 -21.91
CA ASN A 135 -26.62 0.81 -21.62
C ASN A 135 -27.66 1.82 -21.07
N GLN A 136 -27.29 3.11 -21.02
CA GLN A 136 -28.15 4.25 -20.62
C GLN A 136 -28.80 4.15 -19.22
N SER A 137 -28.43 3.16 -18.44
CA SER A 137 -28.92 2.87 -17.10
C SER A 137 -27.77 2.35 -16.24
N THR A 138 -27.80 2.63 -14.93
CA THR A 138 -26.88 1.95 -14.04
C THR A 138 -27.35 0.52 -13.90
N ARG A 139 -26.41 -0.42 -13.96
CA ARG A 139 -26.68 -1.84 -13.79
C ARG A 139 -25.94 -2.33 -12.55
N SER A 140 -26.61 -3.16 -11.76
CA SER A 140 -26.08 -3.74 -10.52
C SER A 140 -26.08 -5.25 -10.66
N GLU A 141 -24.91 -5.86 -10.54
CA GLU A 141 -24.71 -7.31 -10.59
C GLU A 141 -24.26 -7.84 -9.23
N THR A 142 -24.94 -8.87 -8.74
CA THR A 142 -24.56 -9.58 -7.52
C THR A 142 -24.30 -11.04 -7.85
N LEU A 143 -23.08 -11.52 -7.60
CA LEU A 143 -22.70 -12.91 -7.78
C LEU A 143 -22.28 -13.56 -6.46
N LEU A 144 -22.65 -14.82 -6.28
CA LEU A 144 -22.04 -15.74 -5.35
C LEU A 144 -20.94 -16.51 -6.06
N LEU A 145 -19.81 -16.68 -5.39
CA LEU A 145 -18.61 -17.29 -5.94
C LEU A 145 -18.29 -18.56 -5.15
N LEU A 146 -17.83 -19.58 -5.86
CA LEU A 146 -17.30 -20.81 -5.31
C LEU A 146 -16.01 -21.17 -6.03
N GLU A 147 -14.99 -21.57 -5.30
CA GLU A 147 -13.73 -22.03 -5.85
C GLU A 147 -13.27 -23.29 -5.12
N LEU A 148 -12.82 -24.28 -5.88
CA LEU A 148 -12.24 -25.52 -5.40
C LEU A 148 -10.84 -25.64 -6.00
N ASP A 149 -9.83 -25.45 -5.18
CA ASP A 149 -8.44 -25.58 -5.58
C ASP A 149 -7.97 -27.03 -5.37
N GLN A 150 -7.28 -27.58 -6.37
CA GLN A 150 -6.66 -28.89 -6.34
C GLN A 150 -5.22 -28.74 -6.83
N THR A 151 -4.35 -29.68 -6.49
CA THR A 151 -2.91 -29.57 -6.79
C THR A 151 -2.59 -29.28 -8.26
N ARG A 152 -3.43 -29.75 -9.19
CA ARG A 152 -3.21 -29.62 -10.64
C ARG A 152 -4.21 -28.71 -11.36
N PHE A 153 -5.34 -28.42 -10.73
CA PHE A 153 -6.38 -27.61 -11.34
C PHE A 153 -7.21 -26.89 -10.28
N THR A 154 -7.82 -25.78 -10.67
CA THR A 154 -8.78 -25.04 -9.87
C THR A 154 -10.10 -25.08 -10.62
N MET A 155 -11.19 -25.41 -9.95
CA MET A 155 -12.55 -25.24 -10.47
C MET A 155 -13.15 -24.01 -9.83
N ASP A 156 -13.85 -23.20 -10.60
CA ASP A 156 -14.61 -22.07 -10.09
C ASP A 156 -16.02 -22.09 -10.65
N GLY A 157 -16.93 -21.52 -9.88
CA GLY A 157 -18.33 -21.41 -10.25
C GLY A 157 -18.91 -20.14 -9.67
N HIS A 158 -19.84 -19.54 -10.39
CA HIS A 158 -20.56 -18.38 -9.91
C HIS A 158 -22.02 -18.43 -10.34
N VAL A 159 -22.87 -17.83 -9.51
CA VAL A 159 -24.31 -17.70 -9.77
C VAL A 159 -24.80 -16.41 -9.16
N GLY A 160 -25.74 -15.74 -9.82
CA GLY A 160 -26.24 -14.47 -9.34
C GLY A 160 -27.28 -13.85 -10.24
N PHE A 161 -27.46 -12.55 -10.06
CA PHE A 161 -28.42 -11.77 -10.80
C PHE A 161 -27.86 -10.40 -11.14
N SER A 162 -28.38 -9.82 -12.21
CA SER A 162 -28.11 -8.44 -12.59
C SER A 162 -29.40 -7.69 -12.84
N THR A 163 -29.46 -6.44 -12.42
CA THR A 163 -30.66 -5.60 -12.54
C THR A 163 -30.28 -4.20 -12.98
N ASP A 164 -31.07 -3.61 -13.88
CA ASP A 164 -30.96 -2.20 -14.21
C ASP A 164 -31.74 -1.29 -13.22
N ASP A 165 -31.36 -0.01 -13.14
CA ASP A 165 -32.03 0.99 -12.29
C ASP A 165 -33.50 1.20 -12.65
N ARG A 166 -33.85 0.94 -13.91
CA ARG A 166 -35.21 1.05 -14.43
C ARG A 166 -36.06 -0.15 -14.02
N ARG A 167 -35.44 -1.21 -13.46
CA ARG A 167 -35.99 -2.53 -13.15
C ARG A 167 -36.77 -3.14 -14.31
N THR A 168 -36.43 -2.73 -15.52
CA THR A 168 -37.04 -3.21 -16.75
C THR A 168 -36.50 -4.59 -17.06
N ASN A 169 -35.19 -4.79 -16.86
CA ASN A 169 -34.54 -6.04 -17.18
C ASN A 169 -33.86 -6.62 -15.93
N THR A 170 -34.16 -7.89 -15.66
CA THR A 170 -33.49 -8.68 -14.62
C THR A 170 -32.88 -9.89 -15.29
N TYR A 171 -31.58 -10.06 -15.10
CA TYR A 171 -30.81 -11.12 -15.70
C TYR A 171 -30.43 -12.14 -14.62
N SER A 172 -30.57 -13.43 -14.89
CA SER A 172 -29.87 -14.45 -14.12
C SER A 172 -28.51 -14.72 -14.76
N VAL A 173 -27.45 -14.72 -13.96
CA VAL A 173 -26.07 -14.91 -14.41
C VAL A 173 -25.50 -16.14 -13.74
N TRP A 174 -24.90 -17.06 -14.49
CA TRP A 174 -24.13 -18.15 -13.92
C TRP A 174 -22.95 -18.51 -14.81
N GLY A 175 -21.94 -19.13 -14.23
CA GLY A 175 -20.83 -19.69 -14.98
C GLY A 175 -20.02 -20.69 -14.19
N VAL A 176 -19.28 -21.51 -14.92
CA VAL A 176 -18.38 -22.54 -14.38
C VAL A 176 -17.09 -22.53 -15.17
N GLY A 177 -15.97 -22.45 -14.44
CA GLY A 177 -14.63 -22.43 -14.98
C GLY A 177 -13.75 -23.56 -14.46
N VAL A 178 -12.78 -23.96 -15.28
CA VAL A 178 -11.69 -24.86 -14.90
C VAL A 178 -10.37 -24.28 -15.35
N ARG A 179 -9.39 -24.24 -14.44
CA ARG A 179 -8.04 -23.76 -14.68
C ARG A 179 -7.04 -24.87 -14.38
N GLY A 180 -6.28 -25.33 -15.36
CA GLY A 180 -5.34 -26.44 -15.24
C GLY A 180 -3.88 -26.01 -15.43
N ARG A 181 -2.96 -26.51 -14.59
CA ARG A 181 -1.53 -26.25 -14.75
C ARG A 181 -0.93 -27.18 -15.81
N LEU A 182 -0.40 -26.63 -16.90
CA LEU A 182 0.19 -27.42 -18.00
C LEU A 182 1.70 -27.64 -17.81
N TRP A 183 2.44 -26.59 -17.42
CA TRP A 183 3.90 -26.66 -17.24
C TRP A 183 4.37 -25.78 -16.07
N LYS A 184 5.10 -26.40 -15.12
CA LYS A 184 5.86 -25.77 -14.02
C LYS A 184 5.25 -24.44 -13.51
N GLU A 185 3.99 -24.35 -13.08
CA GLU A 185 3.38 -23.12 -12.51
C GLU A 185 3.30 -21.87 -13.43
N TRP A 186 3.99 -21.83 -14.58
CA TRP A 186 4.06 -20.66 -15.45
C TRP A 186 2.88 -20.60 -16.41
N VAL A 187 2.45 -21.74 -16.97
CA VAL A 187 1.37 -21.79 -17.99
C VAL A 187 0.15 -22.52 -17.47
N MET A 188 -1.00 -21.85 -17.54
CA MET A 188 -2.31 -22.36 -17.15
C MET A 188 -3.27 -22.35 -18.33
N LEU A 189 -3.98 -23.46 -18.54
CA LEU A 189 -5.15 -23.52 -19.40
C LEU A 189 -6.35 -23.04 -18.59
N GLU A 190 -7.18 -22.17 -19.14
CA GLU A 190 -8.41 -21.72 -18.51
C GLU A 190 -9.57 -21.94 -19.50
N MET A 191 -10.67 -22.49 -19.00
CA MET A 191 -11.92 -22.67 -19.75
C MET A 191 -13.07 -22.23 -18.87
N GLU A 192 -14.07 -21.56 -19.44
CA GLU A 192 -15.23 -21.06 -18.73
C GLU A 192 -16.47 -21.12 -19.63
N LEU A 193 -17.58 -21.57 -19.05
CA LEU A 193 -18.90 -21.50 -19.66
C LEU A 193 -19.76 -20.59 -18.79
N GLY A 194 -20.32 -19.55 -19.38
CA GLY A 194 -21.22 -18.61 -18.75
C GLY A 194 -22.56 -18.52 -19.48
N GLN A 195 -23.59 -18.12 -18.75
CA GLN A 195 -24.89 -17.77 -19.30
C GLN A 195 -25.45 -16.53 -18.61
N GLU A 196 -26.00 -15.64 -19.43
CA GLU A 196 -26.87 -14.56 -19.01
C GLU A 196 -28.26 -14.76 -19.63
N LEU A 197 -29.31 -14.76 -18.80
CA LEU A 197 -30.69 -14.94 -19.23
C LEU A 197 -31.52 -13.74 -18.81
N ASP A 198 -32.09 -13.03 -19.79
CA ASP A 198 -33.09 -11.99 -19.52
C ASP A 198 -34.43 -12.65 -19.13
N LEU A 199 -34.89 -12.39 -17.91
CA LEU A 199 -36.14 -12.96 -17.39
C LEU A 199 -37.39 -12.34 -18.02
N GLY A 200 -37.28 -11.15 -18.62
CA GLY A 200 -38.37 -10.46 -19.31
C GLY A 200 -38.54 -10.95 -20.75
N ASP A 201 -37.47 -10.83 -21.53
CA ASP A 201 -37.52 -11.06 -22.98
C ASP A 201 -37.06 -12.47 -23.41
N LYS A 202 -36.62 -13.31 -22.45
CA LYS A 202 -36.06 -14.66 -22.69
C LYS A 202 -34.92 -14.67 -23.70
N LEU A 203 -34.10 -13.61 -23.67
CA LEU A 203 -32.87 -13.54 -24.44
C LEU A 203 -31.81 -14.40 -23.75
N TYR A 204 -31.14 -15.24 -24.54
CA TYR A 204 -30.10 -16.14 -24.07
C TYR A 204 -28.76 -15.67 -24.62
N ASP A 205 -27.84 -15.41 -23.70
CA ASP A 205 -26.45 -15.16 -24.03
C ASP A 205 -25.59 -16.25 -23.40
N TYR A 206 -25.04 -17.13 -24.24
CA TYR A 206 -24.10 -18.16 -23.82
C TYR A 206 -22.69 -17.74 -24.20
N GLN A 207 -21.79 -17.78 -23.24
CA GLN A 207 -20.39 -17.42 -23.44
C GLN A 207 -19.50 -18.62 -23.13
N PHE A 208 -18.67 -19.00 -24.09
CA PHE A 208 -17.62 -19.99 -23.90
C PHE A 208 -16.26 -19.32 -24.09
N TYR A 209 -15.40 -19.48 -23.11
CA TYR A 209 -14.06 -18.92 -23.08
C TYR A 209 -13.04 -20.05 -22.98
N GLY A 210 -11.93 -19.91 -23.71
CA GLY A 210 -10.80 -20.83 -23.61
C GLY A 210 -9.47 -20.17 -23.96
N GLY A 211 -8.47 -20.33 -23.09
CA GLY A 211 -7.15 -19.81 -23.41
C GLY A 211 -6.03 -20.16 -22.44
N LEU A 212 -4.89 -19.51 -22.66
CA LEU A 212 -3.66 -19.70 -21.94
C LEU A 212 -3.33 -18.46 -21.10
N ARG A 213 -2.91 -18.71 -19.87
CA ARG A 213 -2.36 -17.71 -18.97
C ARG A 213 -0.91 -18.05 -18.66
N SER A 214 -0.02 -17.08 -18.85
CA SER A 214 1.39 -17.18 -18.48
C SER A 214 1.71 -16.20 -17.36
N ASN A 215 2.21 -16.68 -16.23
CA ASN A 215 2.87 -15.81 -15.26
C ASN A 215 4.24 -15.42 -15.83
N LEU A 216 4.61 -14.14 -15.76
CA LEU A 216 5.86 -13.58 -16.23
C LEU A 216 6.62 -12.97 -15.04
N PRO A 217 7.94 -12.71 -15.17
CA PRO A 217 8.70 -12.01 -14.14
C PRO A 217 8.09 -10.65 -13.74
N PHE A 218 8.45 -10.14 -12.56
CA PHE A 218 8.01 -8.83 -12.04
C PHE A 218 6.51 -8.68 -11.78
N GLY A 219 5.82 -9.80 -11.51
CA GLY A 219 4.39 -9.80 -11.21
C GLY A 219 3.52 -9.54 -12.44
N LEU A 220 4.07 -9.68 -13.65
CA LEU A 220 3.28 -9.61 -14.88
C LEU A 220 2.60 -10.95 -15.14
N THR A 221 1.41 -10.90 -15.70
CA THR A 221 0.65 -12.06 -16.16
C THR A 221 0.15 -11.74 -17.55
N PHE A 222 0.43 -12.61 -18.51
CA PHE A 222 -0.15 -12.53 -19.85
C PHE A 222 -1.26 -13.55 -19.99
N LYS A 223 -2.35 -13.19 -20.67
CA LYS A 223 -3.50 -14.06 -20.93
C LYS A 223 -3.89 -13.91 -22.39
N ALA A 224 -4.11 -15.00 -23.11
CA ALA A 224 -4.60 -14.95 -24.48
C ALA A 224 -5.44 -16.18 -24.81
N GLY A 225 -6.42 -16.02 -25.69
CA GLY A 225 -7.27 -17.12 -26.08
C GLY A 225 -8.39 -16.70 -27.02
N ALA A 226 -9.44 -17.52 -27.02
CA ALA A 226 -10.61 -17.33 -27.83
C ALA A 226 -11.87 -17.33 -26.95
N GLU A 227 -12.86 -16.59 -27.42
CA GLU A 227 -14.18 -16.50 -26.84
C GLU A 227 -15.19 -16.80 -27.95
N GLN A 228 -16.18 -17.61 -27.66
CA GLN A 228 -17.32 -17.85 -28.52
C GLN A 228 -18.57 -17.45 -27.75
N ARG A 229 -19.35 -16.55 -28.32
CA ARG A 229 -20.54 -16.00 -27.71
C ARG A 229 -21.74 -16.23 -28.61
N LEU A 230 -22.79 -16.81 -28.05
CA LEU A 230 -24.05 -17.10 -28.70
C LEU A 230 -25.11 -16.18 -28.11
N VAL A 231 -25.39 -15.08 -28.80
CA VAL A 231 -26.47 -14.14 -28.45
C VAL A 231 -27.57 -14.30 -29.48
N ASP A 232 -28.78 -14.65 -29.06
CA ASP A 232 -29.94 -14.76 -29.95
C ASP A 232 -29.74 -15.67 -31.18
N ASN A 233 -28.94 -16.74 -31.01
CA ASN A 233 -28.50 -17.67 -32.05
C ASN A 233 -27.56 -17.07 -33.12
N LEU A 234 -27.02 -15.87 -32.89
CA LEU A 234 -25.91 -15.33 -33.65
C LEU A 234 -24.59 -15.73 -32.98
N ASP A 235 -23.71 -16.32 -33.78
CA ASP A 235 -22.41 -16.77 -33.32
C ASP A 235 -21.40 -15.63 -33.46
N HIS A 236 -20.81 -15.26 -32.34
CA HIS A 236 -19.79 -14.24 -32.24
C HIS A 236 -18.50 -14.89 -31.78
N PHE A 237 -17.58 -15.08 -32.72
CA PHE A 237 -16.24 -15.54 -32.40
C PHE A 237 -15.33 -14.35 -32.15
N GLY A 238 -14.61 -14.40 -31.04
CA GLY A 238 -13.64 -13.41 -30.64
C GLY A 238 -12.31 -14.02 -30.23
N VAL A 239 -11.25 -13.24 -30.39
CA VAL A 239 -9.94 -13.52 -29.82
C VAL A 239 -9.61 -12.45 -28.81
N TYR A 240 -8.98 -12.82 -27.71
CA TYR A 240 -8.60 -11.87 -26.68
C TYR A 240 -7.14 -12.03 -26.28
N ALA A 241 -6.56 -10.93 -25.84
CA ALA A 241 -5.26 -10.87 -25.19
C ALA A 241 -5.32 -9.86 -24.05
N GLY A 242 -4.61 -10.14 -22.98
CA GLY A 242 -4.56 -9.30 -21.80
C GLY A 242 -3.26 -9.40 -21.06
N LEU A 243 -2.93 -8.33 -20.35
CA LEU A 243 -1.81 -8.19 -19.47
C LEU A 243 -2.33 -7.74 -18.10
N THR A 244 -1.95 -8.45 -17.06
CA THR A 244 -2.17 -8.03 -15.67
C THR A 244 -0.81 -7.77 -15.03
N TRP A 245 -0.67 -6.64 -14.35
CA TRP A 245 0.51 -6.33 -13.57
C TRP A 245 0.16 -6.25 -12.09
N HIS A 246 0.80 -7.11 -11.31
CA HIS A 246 0.64 -7.21 -9.89
C HIS A 246 1.77 -6.47 -9.17
N LEU A 247 1.42 -5.32 -8.59
CA LEU A 247 2.28 -4.55 -7.70
C LEU A 247 1.96 -4.97 -6.27
N GLN A 248 2.78 -5.87 -5.73
CA GLN A 248 2.71 -6.24 -4.33
C GLN A 248 3.52 -5.21 -3.54
N HIS A 249 2.83 -4.39 -2.73
CA HIS A 249 3.51 -3.45 -1.86
C HIS A 249 4.10 -4.23 -0.69
N ARG A 250 5.28 -4.83 -0.88
CA ARG A 250 6.01 -5.42 0.24
C ARG A 250 6.48 -4.29 1.13
N ASP A 251 5.96 -4.24 2.36
CA ASP A 251 6.45 -3.28 3.33
C ASP A 251 7.98 -3.43 3.47
N PRO A 252 8.76 -2.35 3.25
CA PRO A 252 10.22 -2.42 3.40
C PRO A 252 10.64 -2.76 4.85
N VAL A 253 9.74 -2.57 5.82
CA VAL A 253 9.92 -2.91 7.23
C VAL A 253 10.01 -4.43 7.46
N THR A 254 9.32 -5.24 6.66
CA THR A 254 9.33 -6.72 6.79
C THR A 254 10.61 -7.36 6.21
N ILE A 255 11.22 -6.75 5.19
CA ILE A 255 12.50 -7.22 4.63
C ILE A 255 13.65 -6.90 5.60
N ARG A 256 13.64 -5.71 6.22
CA ARG A 256 14.66 -5.34 7.22
C ARG A 256 14.55 -6.14 8.51
N SER A 257 13.35 -6.40 9.03
CA SER A 257 13.18 -7.19 10.26
C SER A 257 13.55 -8.67 10.09
N ARG A 258 13.35 -9.25 8.89
CA ARG A 258 13.79 -10.63 8.59
C ARG A 258 15.31 -10.73 8.45
N ASN A 259 15.94 -9.80 7.74
CA ASN A 259 17.40 -9.73 7.63
C ASN A 259 18.07 -9.40 8.98
N LEU A 260 17.44 -8.58 9.82
CA LEU A 260 17.92 -8.29 11.18
C LEU A 260 17.82 -9.53 12.08
N ARG A 261 16.71 -10.28 12.03
CA ARG A 261 16.56 -11.53 12.81
C ARG A 261 17.53 -12.62 12.34
N GLU A 262 17.78 -12.76 11.05
CA GLU A 262 18.76 -13.72 10.52
C GLU A 262 20.19 -13.29 10.85
N SER A 263 20.50 -11.99 10.80
CA SER A 263 21.79 -11.44 11.22
C SER A 263 22.04 -11.64 12.72
N ILE A 264 21.04 -11.37 13.57
CA ILE A 264 21.12 -11.61 15.02
C ILE A 264 21.30 -13.10 15.31
N ARG A 265 20.56 -13.98 14.63
CA ARG A 265 20.68 -15.43 14.79
C ARG A 265 22.07 -15.93 14.39
N HIS A 266 22.59 -15.49 13.24
CA HIS A 266 23.91 -15.86 12.75
C HIS A 266 25.02 -15.36 13.70
N THR A 267 24.87 -14.16 14.27
CA THR A 267 25.82 -13.59 15.23
C THR A 267 25.81 -14.34 16.57
N LEU A 268 24.63 -14.77 17.04
CA LEU A 268 24.49 -15.60 18.24
C LEU A 268 25.02 -17.04 18.03
N GLU A 269 24.84 -17.61 16.84
CA GLU A 269 25.39 -18.92 16.48
C GLU A 269 26.92 -18.89 16.39
N LEU A 270 27.53 -17.83 15.84
CA LEU A 270 28.98 -17.65 15.82
C LEU A 270 29.59 -17.46 17.22
N ARG A 271 28.87 -16.79 18.12
CA ARG A 271 29.31 -16.59 19.51
C ARG A 271 29.28 -17.88 20.33
N ASN A 272 28.26 -18.71 20.12
CA ASN A 272 28.16 -20.02 20.79
C ASN A 272 29.17 -21.05 20.25
N GLN A 273 29.73 -20.83 19.06
CA GLN A 273 30.75 -21.70 18.47
C GLN A 273 32.19 -21.36 18.87
N ASN A 274 32.46 -20.20 19.49
CA ASN A 274 33.79 -19.78 19.92
C ASN A 274 33.81 -19.33 21.40
N PRO A 275 33.76 -20.24 22.38
CA PRO A 275 33.88 -19.90 23.80
C PRO A 275 35.32 -19.63 24.27
N GLY A 276 36.30 -19.52 23.36
CA GLY A 276 37.73 -19.53 23.68
C GLY A 276 38.42 -18.17 23.53
N TYR A 277 38.23 -17.26 24.49
CA TYR A 277 39.21 -16.23 24.81
C TYR A 277 39.29 -16.10 26.34
N SER A 278 40.05 -17.02 26.96
CA SER A 278 40.51 -16.90 28.34
C SER A 278 41.87 -16.20 28.33
N VAL A 279 41.91 -14.98 28.87
CA VAL A 279 43.15 -14.35 29.33
C VAL A 279 43.42 -14.93 30.72
N GLU A 280 44.52 -15.67 30.88
CA GLU A 280 45.01 -16.06 32.21
C GLU A 280 45.43 -14.80 33.00
N PRO A 281 45.14 -14.76 34.30
CA PRO A 281 46.27 -14.77 35.21
C PRO A 281 46.10 -15.78 36.34
N GLY A 282 47.24 -16.27 36.83
CA GLY A 282 47.34 -17.36 37.78
C GLY A 282 46.81 -17.09 39.19
N ASN A 283 46.67 -18.25 39.85
CA ASN A 283 46.57 -18.53 41.28
C ASN A 283 45.31 -18.16 42.08
N GLU A 284 44.77 -19.25 42.66
CA GLU A 284 44.01 -19.40 43.89
C GLU A 284 42.53 -18.96 43.92
N LEU A 285 41.67 -19.98 43.80
CA LEU A 285 40.41 -20.21 44.50
C LEU A 285 39.74 -18.98 45.16
N ALA A 286 38.74 -18.45 44.46
CA ALA A 286 37.58 -17.82 45.07
C ALA A 286 36.32 -18.34 44.35
N PRO A 287 35.18 -18.50 45.05
CA PRO A 287 33.93 -18.96 44.44
C PRO A 287 33.60 -18.07 43.25
N THR A 288 33.19 -18.69 42.15
CA THR A 288 32.71 -18.03 40.94
C THR A 288 31.73 -16.93 41.35
N PRO A 289 32.02 -15.64 41.11
CA PRO A 289 30.94 -14.67 41.18
C PRO A 289 29.96 -15.12 40.10
N GLN A 290 28.71 -15.36 40.51
CA GLN A 290 27.61 -15.34 39.58
C GLN A 290 27.86 -14.13 38.68
N ALA A 291 27.86 -14.33 37.37
CA ALA A 291 27.91 -13.24 36.42
C ALA A 291 26.73 -12.32 36.77
N SER A 292 27.02 -11.27 37.54
CA SER A 292 26.14 -10.13 37.67
C SER A 292 25.91 -9.72 36.22
N SER A 293 24.65 -9.70 35.79
CA SER A 293 24.28 -8.89 34.64
C SER A 293 25.01 -7.56 34.82
N TRP A 294 25.83 -7.19 33.84
CA TRP A 294 26.39 -5.86 33.82
C TRP A 294 25.18 -4.97 33.57
N ASP A 295 24.55 -4.54 34.66
CA ASP A 295 23.42 -3.62 34.65
C ASP A 295 24.01 -2.26 34.26
N PHE A 296 24.22 -2.07 32.95
CA PHE A 296 24.55 -0.77 32.42
C PHE A 296 23.34 0.13 32.66
N GLU A 297 23.50 1.15 33.52
CA GLU A 297 22.51 2.19 33.64
C GLU A 297 22.38 2.90 32.27
N PRO A 298 21.15 3.04 31.73
CA PRO A 298 20.95 3.67 30.44
C PRO A 298 21.33 5.15 30.50
N VAL A 299 21.96 5.65 29.43
CA VAL A 299 22.36 7.05 29.32
C VAL A 299 21.11 7.94 29.30
N ARG A 300 21.01 8.87 30.24
CA ARG A 300 19.83 9.71 30.41
C ARG A 300 19.93 10.95 29.52
N LEU A 301 18.96 11.10 28.62
CA LEU A 301 18.96 12.15 27.61
C LEU A 301 17.81 13.14 27.81
N VAL A 302 18.12 14.43 27.71
CA VAL A 302 17.12 15.50 27.56
C VAL A 302 17.15 15.98 26.12
N ILE A 303 16.03 15.88 25.42
CA ILE A 303 15.88 16.43 24.07
C ILE A 303 15.08 17.72 24.16
N LEU A 304 15.66 18.81 23.68
CA LEU A 304 14.99 20.10 23.57
C LEU A 304 14.31 20.27 22.21
N PRO A 305 13.21 21.03 22.13
CA PRO A 305 12.62 21.43 20.85
C PRO A 305 13.66 22.07 19.95
N PHE A 306 13.64 21.73 18.67
CA PHE A 306 14.56 22.31 17.70
C PHE A 306 14.16 23.76 17.44
N ALA A 307 15.12 24.68 17.56
CA ALA A 307 14.86 26.08 17.25
C ALA A 307 14.50 26.22 15.76
N ASP A 308 13.28 26.68 15.49
CA ASP A 308 12.80 26.93 14.15
C ASP A 308 12.63 28.44 13.92
N PRO A 309 13.62 29.11 13.32
CA PRO A 309 13.54 30.55 13.06
C PRO A 309 12.42 30.92 12.05
N ALA A 310 11.91 29.95 11.28
CA ALA A 310 10.83 30.18 10.32
C ALA A 310 9.44 29.84 10.90
N GLY A 311 9.36 29.33 12.14
CA GLY A 311 8.10 29.02 12.82
C GLY A 311 7.27 27.93 12.13
N MET A 312 7.93 26.97 11.47
CA MET A 312 7.24 25.85 10.82
C MET A 312 6.80 24.81 11.87
N PRO A 313 5.72 24.06 11.61
CA PRO A 313 5.29 22.97 12.50
C PRO A 313 6.24 21.75 12.49
N VAL A 314 7.41 21.86 11.86
CA VAL A 314 8.38 20.75 11.71
C VAL A 314 9.13 20.49 13.02
N SER A 315 9.31 21.50 13.87
CA SER A 315 10.03 21.36 15.14
C SER A 315 9.36 20.37 16.11
N ASP A 316 8.05 20.49 16.34
CA ASP A 316 7.32 19.59 17.22
C ASP A 316 7.34 18.15 16.68
N VAL A 317 7.12 17.97 15.37
CA VAL A 317 7.10 16.64 14.75
C VAL A 317 8.49 15.99 14.77
N LEU A 318 9.55 16.77 14.53
CA LEU A 318 10.92 16.30 14.61
C LEU A 318 11.27 15.87 16.05
N TRP A 319 10.83 16.64 17.03
CA TRP A 319 11.04 16.30 18.44
C TRP A 319 10.31 15.02 18.84
N ASP A 320 9.03 14.89 18.48
CA ASP A 320 8.24 13.69 18.75
C ASP A 320 8.85 12.45 18.05
N THR A 321 9.39 12.62 16.84
CA THR A 321 10.08 11.54 16.11
C THR A 321 11.35 11.12 16.84
N CYS A 322 12.14 12.06 17.36
CA CYS A 322 13.33 11.76 18.17
C CYS A 322 12.97 11.07 19.49
N LEU A 323 11.94 11.55 20.21
CA LEU A 323 11.46 10.93 21.45
C LEU A 323 11.09 9.47 21.20
N ASN A 324 10.23 9.21 20.21
CA ASN A 324 9.78 7.86 19.90
C ASN A 324 10.92 6.93 19.47
N ARG A 325 11.90 7.45 18.71
CA ARG A 325 13.00 6.62 18.23
C ARG A 325 14.01 6.31 19.32
N PHE A 326 14.36 7.30 20.15
CA PHE A 326 15.38 7.13 21.19
C PHE A 326 14.84 6.29 22.36
N ASP A 327 13.54 6.34 22.64
CA ASP A 327 12.88 5.50 23.67
C ASP A 327 12.84 4.01 23.30
N THR A 328 13.01 3.67 22.02
CA THR A 328 13.12 2.26 21.58
C THR A 328 14.51 1.65 21.78
N ASP A 329 15.52 2.45 22.11
CA ASP A 329 16.88 1.97 22.35
C ASP A 329 17.12 1.71 23.85
N SER A 330 17.35 0.46 24.23
CA SER A 330 17.54 0.07 25.63
C SER A 330 18.77 0.68 26.31
N SER A 331 19.71 1.24 25.54
CA SER A 331 20.89 1.93 26.06
C SER A 331 20.63 3.40 26.42
N LEU A 332 19.48 3.96 26.02
CA LEU A 332 19.12 5.35 26.20
C LEU A 332 17.84 5.48 27.03
N ALA A 333 17.82 6.41 27.97
CA ALA A 333 16.62 6.76 28.74
C ALA A 333 16.26 8.22 28.49
N VAL A 334 15.26 8.44 27.64
CA VAL A 334 14.83 9.80 27.28
C VAL A 334 13.90 10.35 28.33
N ILE A 335 14.20 11.55 28.83
CA ILE A 335 13.37 12.21 29.84
C ILE A 335 12.07 12.74 29.18
N PRO A 336 10.88 12.38 29.69
CA PRO A 336 9.60 12.80 29.13
C PRO A 336 9.45 14.31 28.96
N ARG A 337 8.85 14.73 27.83
CA ARG A 337 8.55 16.14 27.48
C ARG A 337 7.92 16.93 28.63
N LEU A 338 6.91 16.35 29.27
CA LEU A 338 6.19 17.01 30.36
C LEU A 338 7.13 17.41 31.52
N LEU A 339 8.12 16.57 31.86
CA LEU A 339 9.09 16.87 32.92
C LEU A 339 10.09 17.94 32.48
N VAL A 340 10.51 17.92 31.21
CA VAL A 340 11.38 18.94 30.63
C VAL A 340 10.69 20.30 30.67
N ASP A 341 9.45 20.39 30.20
CA ASP A 341 8.69 21.64 30.14
C ASP A 341 8.39 22.19 31.55
N GLN A 342 7.92 21.36 32.48
CA GLN A 342 7.71 21.77 33.88
C GLN A 342 8.99 22.27 34.55
N THR A 343 10.13 21.62 34.26
CA THR A 343 11.41 22.04 34.83
C THR A 343 11.90 23.35 34.21
N ARG A 344 11.68 23.56 32.90
CA ARG A 344 11.98 24.84 32.24
C ARG A 344 11.16 25.99 32.83
N GLU A 345 9.86 25.78 33.02
CA GLU A 345 8.99 26.78 33.67
C GLU A 345 9.47 27.09 35.09
N ARG A 346 9.79 26.06 35.88
CA ARG A 346 10.33 26.23 37.25
C ARG A 346 11.64 27.01 37.28
N LEU A 347 12.49 26.83 36.27
CA LEU A 347 13.78 27.54 36.14
C LEU A 347 13.65 28.91 35.45
N GLY A 348 12.44 29.32 35.04
CA GLY A 348 12.23 30.57 34.30
C GLY A 348 12.86 30.58 32.91
N LEU A 349 13.06 29.40 32.31
CA LEU A 349 13.67 29.25 30.99
C LEU A 349 12.61 29.38 29.88
N PRO A 350 12.87 30.14 28.80
CA PRO A 350 11.90 30.32 27.72
C PRO A 350 11.68 29.01 26.97
N LEU A 351 10.44 28.65 26.64
CA LEU A 351 10.09 27.39 25.94
C LEU A 351 10.46 27.40 24.45
N ASN A 352 10.33 28.56 23.79
CA ASN A 352 10.45 28.69 22.33
C ASN A 352 11.80 29.24 21.85
N LEU A 353 12.76 29.46 22.76
CA LEU A 353 14.07 30.00 22.43
C LEU A 353 15.16 28.95 22.65
N GLN A 354 16.19 29.03 21.81
CA GLN A 354 17.38 28.22 21.98
C GLN A 354 18.08 28.61 23.29
N LEU A 355 18.19 27.64 24.20
CA LEU A 355 18.90 27.82 25.47
C LEU A 355 20.41 27.90 25.19
N ASN A 356 21.11 28.76 25.92
CA ASN A 356 22.57 28.77 25.89
C ASN A 356 23.15 27.55 26.63
N ALA A 357 24.45 27.28 26.47
CA ALA A 357 25.10 26.10 27.05
C ALA A 357 24.93 25.99 28.58
N GLU A 358 24.98 27.11 29.30
CA GLU A 358 24.84 27.15 30.76
C GLU A 358 23.40 26.80 31.19
N GLN A 359 22.41 27.35 30.51
CA GLN A 359 20.98 27.04 30.72
C GLN A 359 20.66 25.58 30.39
N GLN A 360 21.23 25.05 29.30
CA GLN A 360 21.10 23.62 28.95
C GLN A 360 21.67 22.75 30.05
N ARG A 361 22.88 23.06 30.53
CA ARG A 361 23.51 22.33 31.64
C ARG A 361 22.68 22.39 32.92
N GLN A 362 22.18 23.56 33.30
CA GLN A 362 21.34 23.74 34.49
C GLN A 362 20.05 22.91 34.41
N LEU A 363 19.41 22.88 33.24
CA LEU A 363 18.23 22.08 32.98
C LEU A 363 18.54 20.57 33.06
N GLY A 364 19.60 20.12 32.36
CA GLY A 364 20.04 18.73 32.39
C GLY A 364 20.38 18.24 33.81
N ALA A 365 21.13 19.05 34.58
CA ALA A 365 21.47 18.75 35.96
C ALA A 365 20.22 18.66 36.86
N SER A 366 19.24 19.53 36.65
CA SER A 366 17.97 19.52 37.40
C SER A 366 17.11 18.29 37.13
N LEU A 367 17.30 17.64 35.98
CA LEU A 367 16.59 16.45 35.54
C LEU A 367 17.38 15.16 35.76
N GLY A 368 18.65 15.27 36.18
CA GLY A 368 19.57 14.13 36.30
C GLY A 368 19.90 13.49 34.95
N ALA A 369 20.04 14.31 33.91
CA ALA A 369 20.45 13.86 32.57
C ALA A 369 21.97 13.86 32.43
N ASP A 370 22.50 12.93 31.65
CA ASP A 370 23.92 12.87 31.28
C ASP A 370 24.21 13.81 30.12
N PHE A 371 23.27 13.89 29.16
CA PHE A 371 23.38 14.78 28.00
C PHE A 371 22.11 15.58 27.73
N VAL A 372 22.32 16.75 27.15
CA VAL A 372 21.27 17.59 26.58
C VAL A 372 21.49 17.69 25.08
N VAL A 373 20.50 17.23 24.32
CA VAL A 373 20.45 17.34 22.86
C VAL A 373 19.59 18.54 22.51
N SER A 374 20.14 19.45 21.72
CA SER A 374 19.44 20.61 21.17
C SER A 374 19.76 20.75 19.70
N GLY A 375 18.97 21.52 18.98
CA GLY A 375 19.25 21.75 17.57
C GLY A 375 18.54 22.97 17.00
N ARG A 376 18.88 23.28 15.76
CA ARG A 376 18.29 24.36 14.98
C ARG A 376 18.00 23.89 13.57
N ILE A 377 16.78 24.12 13.11
CA ILE A 377 16.41 23.87 11.70
C ILE A 377 17.07 24.96 10.85
N LEU A 378 17.92 24.53 9.91
CA LEU A 378 18.64 25.41 8.98
C LEU A 378 17.83 25.61 7.71
N SER A 379 17.29 24.53 7.15
CA SER A 379 16.40 24.56 6.00
C SER A 379 15.36 23.45 6.09
N SER A 380 14.14 23.74 5.62
CA SER A 380 13.06 22.77 5.50
C SER A 380 12.26 23.14 4.26
N GLU A 381 12.24 22.24 3.28
CA GLU A 381 11.47 22.43 2.06
C GLU A 381 10.39 21.35 1.99
N PRO A 382 9.16 21.66 2.42
CA PRO A 382 8.05 20.72 2.32
C PRO A 382 7.62 20.62 0.85
N ALA A 383 8.12 19.59 0.17
CA ALA A 383 7.67 19.13 -1.15
C ALA A 383 7.88 20.12 -2.33
N ARG A 384 9.11 20.21 -2.85
CA ARG A 384 9.38 20.81 -4.16
C ARG A 384 8.94 19.88 -5.29
N ARG A 385 8.29 20.45 -6.31
CA ARG A 385 8.03 19.76 -7.57
C ARG A 385 9.29 19.82 -8.43
N THR A 386 9.92 18.68 -8.68
CA THR A 386 11.09 18.57 -9.56
C THR A 386 10.72 17.74 -10.80
N GLY A 387 11.09 18.19 -12.00
CA GLY A 387 10.88 17.47 -13.25
C GLY A 387 10.40 18.33 -14.42
N LEU A 388 10.51 17.76 -15.63
CA LEU A 388 10.03 18.37 -16.88
C LEU A 388 8.51 18.19 -17.03
N ASP A 389 7.78 19.28 -17.28
CA ASP A 389 6.38 19.24 -17.72
C ASP A 389 6.33 19.04 -19.24
N LEU A 390 6.26 17.78 -19.69
CA LEU A 390 6.09 17.43 -21.10
C LEU A 390 4.60 17.25 -21.41
N ALA A 391 3.89 18.34 -21.70
CA ALA A 391 2.52 18.36 -22.27
C ALA A 391 1.47 17.52 -21.47
N PRO A 392 0.17 17.46 -21.86
CA PRO A 392 -0.90 17.14 -20.89
C PRO A 392 -1.01 15.66 -20.47
N LEU A 393 -0.23 14.73 -21.03
CA LEU A 393 -0.36 13.29 -20.81
C LEU A 393 0.87 12.61 -20.18
N LEU A 394 2.04 13.27 -20.16
CA LEU A 394 3.28 12.64 -19.67
C LEU A 394 4.15 13.64 -18.88
N SER A 395 3.73 13.99 -17.66
CA SER A 395 4.60 14.75 -16.77
C SER A 395 5.32 13.82 -15.79
N ARG A 396 6.66 13.79 -15.84
CA ARG A 396 7.49 13.11 -14.83
C ARG A 396 7.73 14.04 -13.64
N THR A 397 6.68 14.30 -12.88
CA THR A 397 6.77 15.21 -11.74
C THR A 397 7.06 14.42 -10.49
N ARG A 398 8.19 14.72 -9.85
CA ARG A 398 8.57 14.18 -8.55
C ARG A 398 8.29 15.24 -7.49
N LEU A 399 7.90 14.78 -6.32
CA LEU A 399 7.92 15.58 -5.11
C LEU A 399 9.17 15.21 -4.33
N SER A 400 9.90 16.20 -3.85
CA SER A 400 11.03 16.01 -2.94
C SER A 400 10.83 16.84 -1.68
N SER A 401 11.00 16.23 -0.51
CA SER A 401 11.06 16.93 0.76
C SER A 401 12.48 16.84 1.29
N SER A 402 13.05 17.97 1.70
CA SER A 402 14.37 18.02 2.33
C SER A 402 14.28 18.70 3.69
N LEU A 403 15.10 18.23 4.62
CA LEU A 403 15.29 18.81 5.94
C LEU A 403 16.78 18.86 6.24
N GLU A 404 17.25 20.02 6.68
CA GLU A 404 18.60 20.23 7.17
C GLU A 404 18.52 20.88 8.54
N ALA A 405 19.11 20.23 9.53
CA ALA A 405 19.11 20.72 10.90
C ALA A 405 20.47 20.50 11.55
N GLN A 406 20.92 21.50 12.30
CA GLN A 406 22.08 21.42 13.15
C GLN A 406 21.70 20.76 14.46
N ILE A 407 22.53 19.82 14.93
CA ILE A 407 22.41 19.17 16.23
C ILE A 407 23.61 19.54 17.10
N LEU A 408 23.34 19.74 18.38
CA LEU A 408 24.29 19.99 19.45
C LEU A 408 24.01 19.00 20.58
N MET A 409 25.03 18.27 21.02
CA MET A 409 24.95 17.42 22.21
C MET A 409 25.94 17.93 23.24
N LEU A 410 25.42 18.31 24.40
CA LEU A 410 26.18 18.87 25.51
C LEU A 410 26.18 17.88 26.67
N GLU A 411 27.36 17.57 27.19
CA GLU A 411 27.52 16.75 28.39
C GLU A 411 27.23 17.60 29.63
N VAL A 412 26.32 17.13 30.48
CA VAL A 412 25.84 17.89 31.64
C VAL A 412 26.93 18.03 32.71
N GLY A 413 27.70 16.96 32.97
CA GLY A 413 28.72 16.95 34.01
C GLY A 413 29.87 17.93 33.73
N SER A 414 30.41 17.89 32.52
CA SER A 414 31.55 18.72 32.12
C SER A 414 31.14 20.08 31.53
N GLY A 415 29.92 20.20 30.99
CA GLY A 415 29.52 21.32 30.16
C GLY A 415 30.17 21.32 28.77
N ALA A 416 30.92 20.27 28.42
CA ALA A 416 31.60 20.16 27.13
C ALA A 416 30.59 19.88 26.00
N LEU A 417 30.87 20.46 24.85
CA LEU A 417 30.16 20.13 23.62
C LEU A 417 30.71 18.81 23.09
N HIS A 418 29.93 17.74 23.25
CA HIS A 418 30.30 16.39 22.84
C HIS A 418 30.16 16.22 21.32
N TYR A 419 29.10 16.78 20.75
CA TYR A 419 28.86 16.74 19.31
C TYR A 419 28.27 18.06 18.77
N LYS A 420 28.72 18.43 17.58
CA LYS A 420 28.12 19.50 16.77
C LYS A 420 28.23 19.15 15.30
N GLY A 421 27.09 18.93 14.66
CA GLY A 421 27.02 18.58 13.25
C GLY A 421 25.77 19.10 12.58
N VAL A 422 25.75 19.01 11.25
CA VAL A 422 24.58 19.31 10.42
C VAL A 422 24.16 18.03 9.75
N ILE A 423 22.88 17.68 9.89
CA ILE A 423 22.31 16.47 9.33
C ILE A 423 21.28 16.87 8.29
N SER A 424 21.32 16.19 7.15
CA SER A 424 20.46 16.49 6.02
C SER A 424 19.80 15.21 5.51
N ALA A 425 18.48 15.25 5.35
CA ALA A 425 17.71 14.16 4.78
C ALA A 425 16.88 14.65 3.60
N GLU A 426 16.69 13.77 2.62
CA GLU A 426 15.87 14.05 1.44
C GLU A 426 15.04 12.81 1.06
N ALA A 427 13.72 12.91 1.14
CA ALA A 427 12.81 11.90 0.63
C ALA A 427 12.23 12.34 -0.73
N ARG A 428 12.10 11.39 -1.67
CA ARG A 428 11.58 11.62 -3.02
C ARG A 428 10.47 10.63 -3.34
N THR A 429 9.41 11.09 -4.01
CA THR A 429 8.41 10.18 -4.59
C THR A 429 8.90 9.59 -5.90
N GLU A 430 8.47 8.35 -6.17
CA GLU A 430 8.57 7.80 -7.51
C GLU A 430 7.83 8.67 -8.54
N PRO A 431 8.30 8.70 -9.81
CA PRO A 431 7.61 9.42 -10.87
C PRO A 431 6.25 8.76 -11.15
N SER A 432 5.15 9.50 -10.96
CA SER A 432 3.81 9.01 -11.29
C SER A 432 3.46 9.23 -12.76
N LEU A 433 2.81 8.23 -13.37
CA LEU A 433 2.24 8.32 -14.72
C LEU A 433 0.85 8.96 -14.62
N ARG A 434 0.58 10.00 -15.41
CA ARG A 434 -0.67 10.79 -15.32
C ARG A 434 -1.64 10.37 -16.42
N LEU A 435 -2.89 10.07 -16.04
CA LEU A 435 -3.96 9.74 -16.99
C LEU A 435 -5.07 10.80 -17.09
N PHE A 436 -5.06 11.87 -16.27
CA PHE A 436 -6.11 12.89 -16.28
C PHE A 436 -5.59 14.33 -16.15
N ASN A 437 -6.25 15.26 -16.85
CA ASN A 437 -5.87 16.68 -16.93
C ASN A 437 -6.74 17.53 -15.97
N VAL A 438 -6.46 17.50 -14.67
CA VAL A 438 -7.17 18.34 -13.65
C VAL A 438 -6.63 19.78 -13.69
N LYS A 439 -7.36 20.84 -13.33
CA LYS A 439 -6.79 22.22 -13.27
C LYS A 439 -5.76 22.37 -12.14
N GLN A 440 -4.65 23.08 -12.37
CA GLN A 440 -3.48 23.19 -11.48
C GLN A 440 -3.81 23.58 -10.03
N ALA A 441 -4.73 24.52 -9.80
CA ALA A 441 -5.13 24.96 -8.46
C ALA A 441 -5.89 23.88 -7.64
N HIS A 442 -6.61 22.96 -8.29
CA HIS A 442 -7.29 21.84 -7.62
C HIS A 442 -6.35 20.63 -7.41
N ARG A 443 -5.21 20.58 -8.13
CA ARG A 443 -4.17 19.54 -7.97
C ARG A 443 -3.43 19.63 -6.64
N ASP A 444 -3.14 20.85 -6.18
CA ASP A 444 -2.35 21.08 -4.95
C ASP A 444 -3.11 20.77 -3.66
N ALA A 445 -4.44 20.86 -3.68
CA ALA A 445 -5.28 20.69 -2.50
C ALA A 445 -5.72 19.24 -2.25
N LEU A 446 -6.02 18.45 -3.29
CA LEU A 446 -6.79 17.19 -3.12
C LEU A 446 -5.97 15.90 -3.24
N LEU A 447 -4.92 15.85 -4.08
CA LEU A 447 -4.19 14.59 -4.37
C LEU A 447 -2.79 14.53 -3.74
N LEU A 448 -2.29 15.66 -3.24
CA LEU A 448 -0.90 15.77 -2.76
C LEU A 448 -0.78 15.84 -1.24
N ALA A 449 -1.84 16.09 -0.48
CA ALA A 449 -1.74 16.20 0.98
C ALA A 449 -1.27 14.89 1.67
N PRO A 450 -1.82 13.70 1.35
CA PRO A 450 -1.34 12.45 1.94
C PRO A 450 0.09 12.11 1.49
N ALA A 451 0.43 12.38 0.22
CA ALA A 451 1.76 12.15 -0.31
C ALA A 451 2.81 13.08 0.32
N ARG A 452 2.46 14.36 0.53
CA ARG A 452 3.30 15.35 1.24
C ARG A 452 3.52 14.96 2.70
N SER A 453 2.47 14.50 3.39
CA SER A 453 2.58 14.01 4.77
C SER A 453 3.48 12.78 4.85
N ARG A 454 3.30 11.77 3.98
CA ARG A 454 4.17 10.58 3.93
C ARG A 454 5.63 10.93 3.61
N LEU A 455 5.85 11.85 2.67
CA LEU A 455 7.20 12.34 2.35
C LEU A 455 7.84 13.01 3.56
N LEU A 456 7.12 13.90 4.23
CA LEU A 456 7.62 14.59 5.42
C LEU A 456 7.99 13.58 6.51
N THR A 457 7.10 12.63 6.80
CA THR A 457 7.38 11.55 7.77
C THR A 457 8.63 10.76 7.37
N SER A 458 8.75 10.36 6.10
CA SER A 458 9.93 9.64 5.61
C SER A 458 11.22 10.47 5.71
N THR A 459 11.17 11.77 5.41
CA THR A 459 12.33 12.67 5.56
C THR A 459 12.72 12.77 7.04
N LEU A 460 11.76 12.93 7.94
CA LEU A 460 12.00 13.02 9.39
C LEU A 460 12.58 11.72 9.94
N GLU A 461 12.03 10.56 9.57
CA GLU A 461 12.56 9.25 9.97
C GLU A 461 14.00 9.03 9.49
N GLN A 462 14.30 9.37 8.23
CA GLN A 462 15.66 9.29 7.68
C GLN A 462 16.61 10.21 8.43
N TRP A 463 16.18 11.45 8.68
CA TRP A 463 16.97 12.42 9.43
C TRP A 463 17.25 11.95 10.86
N THR A 464 16.23 11.47 11.57
CA THR A 464 16.36 10.98 12.96
C THR A 464 17.27 9.75 13.03
N GLN A 465 17.21 8.86 12.04
CA GLN A 465 18.14 7.73 11.97
C GLN A 465 19.59 8.18 11.78
N GLN A 466 19.85 9.11 10.84
CA GLN A 466 21.18 9.66 10.65
C GLN A 466 21.66 10.42 11.91
N ALA A 467 20.76 11.09 12.61
CA ALA A 467 21.06 11.74 13.89
C ALA A 467 21.51 10.76 14.96
N LEU A 468 20.83 9.62 15.09
CA LEU A 468 21.26 8.56 16.00
C LEU A 468 22.63 8.01 15.63
N ASP A 469 22.79 7.69 14.34
CA ASP A 469 24.03 7.10 13.83
C ASP A 469 25.21 8.05 14.12
N GLU A 470 25.08 9.35 13.88
CA GLU A 470 26.14 10.34 14.11
C GLU A 470 26.37 10.67 15.60
N LEU A 471 25.30 10.82 16.40
CA LEU A 471 25.42 11.19 17.82
C LEU A 471 26.03 10.07 18.67
N PHE A 472 25.76 8.81 18.32
CA PHE A 472 26.11 7.65 19.13
C PHE A 472 27.07 6.68 18.43
N TYR A 473 27.61 7.04 17.26
CA TYR A 473 28.64 6.26 16.56
C TYR A 473 29.79 5.90 17.52
N GLU A 474 30.31 6.88 18.26
CA GLU A 474 31.45 6.68 19.17
C GLU A 474 31.11 5.85 20.41
N TYR A 475 29.86 5.94 20.93
CA TYR A 475 29.43 5.14 22.09
C TYR A 475 29.24 3.66 21.74
N SER A 476 28.75 3.36 20.52
CA SER A 476 28.63 1.99 20.05
C SER A 476 29.99 1.28 19.93
N VAL A 477 31.05 2.04 19.63
CA VAL A 477 32.43 1.53 19.52
C VAL A 477 33.09 1.40 20.90
N GLN A 478 32.87 2.36 21.81
CA GLN A 478 33.48 2.32 23.15
C GLN A 478 32.84 1.28 24.09
N MET A 479 31.55 0.96 23.93
CA MET A 479 30.91 -0.13 24.70
C MET A 479 31.36 -1.53 24.31
N VAL A 480 31.98 -1.71 23.13
CA VAL A 480 32.54 -3.00 22.69
C VAL A 480 33.97 -3.22 23.24
N VAL A 481 34.62 -2.17 23.75
CA VAL A 481 36.06 -2.18 24.10
C VAL A 481 36.31 -1.99 25.61
N ARG A 482 35.28 -2.07 26.46
CA ARG A 482 35.46 -2.14 27.92
C ARG A 482 35.17 -3.52 28.48
#